data_AF-A0A7S2XBK2-F1
#
_entry.id   AF-A0A7S2XBK2-F1
#
_cell.length_a   1.000
_cell.length_b   1.000
_cell.length_c   1.000
_cell.angle_alpha   90.00
_cell.angle_beta   90.00
_cell.angle_gamma   90.00
#
_symmetry.space_group_name_H-M   'P 1'
#
loop_
_entity.id
_entity.type
_entity.pdbx_description
1 polymer ?
#
loop_
_entity_poly.entity_id
_entity_poly.type
_entity_poly.pdbx_seq_one_letter_code
_entity_poly.pdbx_strand_id
1 'polypeptide(L)'
;GSVARDRLANERTFLAWARTGMTFVGLGVALDSLEKNGELTIRCSLLNEEQKQAELDRINSPKGISVLMIGVGGMFLAYATHRYFMVQRALARDLFPMNVLGIIGVVSGSSVLTLGGISMLLAP
;
A
#
# COMPACT_ATOMS: atom_id res chain seq x y z
N GLY A 1 0.22 -24.28 29.83
CA GLY A 1 0.22 -22.86 29.40
C GLY A 1 1.03 -22.61 28.13
N SER A 2 0.88 -23.41 27.07
CA SER A 2 1.59 -23.17 25.79
C SER A 2 0.77 -22.30 24.84
N VAL A 3 -0.48 -22.68 24.57
CA VAL A 3 -1.33 -22.08 23.53
C VAL A 3 -1.63 -20.59 23.75
N ALA A 4 -1.92 -20.15 24.99
CA ALA A 4 -2.23 -18.74 25.27
C ALA A 4 -1.02 -17.81 25.03
N ARG A 5 0.19 -18.30 25.32
CA ARG A 5 1.45 -17.56 25.07
C ARG A 5 1.75 -17.46 23.58
N ASP A 6 1.50 -18.54 22.84
CA ASP A 6 1.73 -18.60 21.40
C ASP A 6 0.73 -17.70 20.64
N ARG A 7 -0.52 -17.60 21.12
CA ARG A 7 -1.52 -16.64 20.63
C ARG A 7 -1.09 -15.18 20.85
N LEU A 8 -0.66 -14.83 22.07
CA LEU A 8 -0.21 -13.48 22.41
C LEU A 8 1.05 -13.07 21.63
N ALA A 9 1.93 -14.02 21.33
CA ALA A 9 3.09 -13.78 20.48
C ALA A 9 2.66 -13.46 19.04
N ASN A 10 1.71 -14.22 18.49
CA ASN A 10 1.21 -14.01 17.14
C ASN A 10 0.48 -12.66 17.00
N GLU A 11 -0.35 -12.29 17.97
CA GLU A 11 -1.03 -10.98 18.03
C GLU A 11 -0.04 -9.81 18.04
N ARG A 12 1.05 -9.91 18.81
CA ARG A 12 2.09 -8.86 18.84
C ARG A 12 2.78 -8.68 17.49
N THR A 13 3.11 -9.77 16.80
CA THR A 13 3.68 -9.67 15.46
C THR A 13 2.68 -9.09 14.48
N PHE A 14 1.42 -9.53 14.54
CA PHE A 14 0.35 -9.01 13.70
C PHE A 14 0.16 -7.50 13.89
N LEU A 15 0.09 -7.02 15.13
CA LEU A 15 -0.05 -5.59 15.42
C LEU A 15 1.16 -4.78 14.94
N ALA A 16 2.37 -5.35 14.99
CA ALA A 16 3.55 -4.72 14.42
C ALA A 16 3.47 -4.60 12.88
N TRP A 17 3.06 -5.68 12.19
CA TRP A 17 2.84 -5.68 10.74
C TRP A 17 1.69 -4.75 10.33
N ALA A 18 0.61 -4.69 11.12
CA ALA A 18 -0.51 -3.79 10.88
C ALA A 18 -0.09 -2.32 11.05
N ARG A 19 0.72 -2.02 12.08
CA ARG A 19 1.26 -0.67 12.30
C ARG A 19 2.10 -0.20 11.13
N THR A 20 3.06 -1.00 10.67
CA THR A 20 3.89 -0.62 9.52
C THR A 20 3.05 -0.47 8.25
N GLY A 21 2.08 -1.36 8.01
CA GLY A 21 1.14 -1.24 6.90
C GLY A 21 0.37 0.09 6.91
N MET A 22 -0.24 0.45 8.05
CA MET A 22 -1.00 1.71 8.18
C MET A 22 -0.12 2.94 7.95
N THR A 23 1.15 2.92 8.39
CA THR A 23 2.08 4.03 8.12
C THR A 23 2.42 4.17 6.64
N PHE A 24 2.56 3.06 5.91
CA PHE A 24 2.79 3.11 4.46
C PHE A 24 1.57 3.65 3.69
N VAL A 25 0.35 3.26 4.07
CA VAL A 25 -0.88 3.82 3.49
C VAL A 25 -0.98 5.32 3.77
N GLY A 26 -0.73 5.73 5.02
CA GLY A 26 -0.71 7.15 5.38
C GLY A 26 0.32 7.95 4.58
N LEU A 27 1.52 7.39 4.36
CA LEU A 27 2.55 8.00 3.53
C LEU A 27 2.10 8.13 2.06
N GLY A 28 1.46 7.11 1.49
CA GLY A 28 0.94 7.17 0.12
C GLY A 28 -0.12 8.26 -0.06
N VAL A 29 -1.04 8.41 0.91
CA VAL A 29 -2.05 9.48 0.90
C VAL A 29 -1.40 10.85 1.08
N ALA A 30 -0.37 10.97 1.92
CA ALA A 30 0.36 12.23 2.10
C ALA A 30 1.04 12.67 0.80
N LEU A 31 1.66 11.74 0.06
CA LEU A 31 2.29 12.03 -1.23
C LEU A 31 1.25 12.44 -2.30
N ASP A 32 0.10 11.77 -2.35
CA ASP A 32 -1.03 12.17 -3.23
C ASP A 32 -1.48 13.61 -2.97
N SER A 33 -1.57 13.99 -1.70
CA SER A 33 -1.94 15.35 -1.29
C SER A 33 -0.88 16.38 -1.71
N LEU A 34 0.41 16.06 -1.58
CA LEU A 34 1.50 16.95 -1.99
C LEU A 34 1.55 17.15 -3.51
N GLU A 35 1.36 16.10 -4.30
CA GLU A 35 1.32 16.19 -5.77
C GLU A 35 0.14 17.05 -6.23
N LYS A 36 -1.07 16.79 -5.71
CA LYS A 36 -2.26 17.58 -6.05
C LYS A 36 -2.10 19.05 -5.68
N ASN A 37 -1.63 19.35 -4.47
CA ASN A 37 -1.51 20.72 -4.00
C ASN A 37 -0.36 21.47 -4.69
N GLY A 38 0.76 20.80 -4.96
CA GLY A 38 1.92 21.38 -5.65
C GLY A 38 1.61 21.76 -7.10
N GLU A 39 0.98 20.86 -7.86
CA GLU A 39 0.55 21.18 -9.22
C GLU A 39 -0.58 22.21 -9.26
N LEU A 40 -1.56 22.12 -8.36
CA LEU A 40 -2.66 23.08 -8.32
C LEU A 40 -2.16 24.51 -8.03
N THR A 41 -1.19 24.66 -7.13
CA THR A 41 -0.61 25.96 -6.76
C THR A 41 0.14 26.60 -7.93
N ILE A 42 0.92 25.82 -8.69
CA ILE A 42 1.69 26.33 -9.83
C ILE A 42 0.78 26.69 -11.02
N ARG A 43 -0.31 25.95 -11.23
CA ARG A 43 -1.19 26.16 -12.38
C ARG A 43 -2.19 27.29 -12.13
N CYS A 44 -2.74 27.40 -10.93
CA CYS A 44 -3.63 28.51 -10.57
C CYS A 44 -2.95 29.89 -10.59
N SER A 45 -1.63 29.98 -10.41
CA SER A 45 -0.90 31.26 -10.52
C SER A 45 -0.72 31.74 -11.96
N LEU A 46 -0.94 30.86 -12.95
CA LEU A 46 -0.71 31.13 -14.37
C LEU A 46 -1.99 31.12 -15.23
N LEU A 47 -3.14 30.69 -14.68
CA LEU A 47 -4.37 30.50 -15.45
C LEU A 47 -5.43 31.58 -15.16
N ASN A 48 -6.06 32.07 -16.23
CA ASN A 48 -7.28 32.89 -16.16
C ASN A 48 -8.51 32.05 -15.74
N GLU A 49 -9.55 32.67 -15.19
CA GLU A 49 -10.75 32.00 -14.63
C GLU A 49 -11.43 31.00 -15.60
N GLU A 50 -11.38 31.20 -16.91
CA GLU A 50 -11.93 30.23 -17.89
C GLU A 50 -11.09 28.94 -18.02
N GLN A 51 -9.75 29.03 -17.90
CA GLN A 51 -8.89 27.85 -18.03
C GLN A 51 -8.89 26.99 -16.76
N LYS A 52 -9.18 27.61 -15.61
CA LYS A 52 -9.29 26.94 -14.30
C LYS A 52 -10.35 25.85 -14.28
N GLN A 53 -11.46 26.06 -14.99
CA GLN A 53 -12.54 25.07 -15.15
C GLN A 53 -12.07 23.86 -15.97
N ALA A 54 -11.34 24.08 -17.07
CA ALA A 54 -10.84 23.02 -17.95
C ALA A 54 -9.74 22.17 -17.30
N GLU A 55 -8.94 22.76 -16.41
CA GLU A 55 -7.92 22.02 -15.66
C GLU A 55 -8.49 21.20 -14.50
N LEU A 56 -9.63 21.59 -13.93
CA LEU A 56 -10.37 20.75 -12.97
C LEU A 56 -10.75 19.40 -13.61
N ASP A 57 -11.21 19.42 -14.85
CA ASP A 57 -11.56 18.21 -15.60
C ASP A 57 -10.33 17.38 -15.99
N ARG A 58 -9.19 18.04 -16.21
CA ARG A 58 -7.91 17.39 -16.55
C ARG A 58 -7.22 16.75 -15.34
N ILE A 59 -7.37 17.33 -14.15
CA ILE A 59 -6.91 16.77 -12.85
C ILE A 59 -7.64 15.47 -12.53
N ASN A 60 -8.83 15.26 -13.07
CA ASN A 60 -9.55 14.00 -12.97
C ASN A 60 -8.88 12.86 -13.78
N SER A 61 -7.83 13.17 -14.57
CA SER A 61 -6.96 12.14 -15.14
C SER A 61 -6.07 11.56 -14.03
N PRO A 62 -6.13 10.25 -13.76
CA PRO A 62 -5.40 9.64 -12.67
C PRO A 62 -3.90 9.76 -12.91
N LYS A 63 -3.22 10.59 -12.12
CA LYS A 63 -1.76 10.61 -12.07
C LYS A 63 -1.29 9.31 -11.43
N GLY A 64 -0.50 8.56 -12.19
CA GLY A 64 -0.29 7.13 -11.94
C GLY A 64 0.46 6.80 -10.65
N ILE A 65 1.31 7.71 -10.14
CA ILE A 65 2.26 7.40 -9.05
C ILE A 65 1.58 7.31 -7.69
N SER A 66 0.77 8.30 -7.31
CA SER A 66 0.07 8.31 -6.03
C SER A 66 -1.00 7.22 -5.95
N VAL A 67 -1.73 7.00 -7.06
CA VAL A 67 -2.70 5.91 -7.20
C VAL A 67 -2.02 4.54 -7.11
N LEU A 68 -0.84 4.37 -7.72
CA LEU A 68 -0.02 3.16 -7.55
C LEU A 68 0.38 2.96 -6.10
N MET A 69 0.83 4.00 -5.40
CA MET A 69 1.28 3.89 -4.01
C MET A 69 0.14 3.54 -3.05
N ILE A 70 -1.04 4.14 -3.23
CA ILE A 70 -2.24 3.83 -2.46
C ILE A 70 -2.71 2.39 -2.77
N GLY A 71 -2.68 1.99 -4.05
CA GLY A 71 -3.03 0.62 -4.48
C GLY A 71 -2.09 -0.43 -3.89
N VAL A 72 -0.78 -0.20 -3.94
CA VAL A 72 0.24 -1.09 -3.37
C VAL A 72 0.12 -1.16 -1.84
N GLY A 73 -0.06 -0.01 -1.18
CA GLY A 73 -0.28 0.05 0.27
C GLY A 73 -1.55 -0.71 0.69
N GLY A 74 -2.66 -0.53 -0.05
CA GLY A 74 -3.91 -1.25 0.16
C GLY A 74 -3.76 -2.76 -0.04
N MET A 75 -3.05 -3.18 -1.09
CA MET A 75 -2.77 -4.59 -1.36
C MET A 75 -1.93 -5.22 -0.24
N PHE A 76 -0.96 -4.48 0.31
CA PHE A 76 -0.14 -4.91 1.43
C PHE A 76 -0.97 -5.08 2.73
N LEU A 77 -1.90 -4.17 3.01
CA LEU A 77 -2.84 -4.29 4.13
C LEU A 77 -3.77 -5.48 3.98
N ALA A 78 -4.35 -5.65 2.78
CA ALA A 78 -5.26 -6.76 2.48
C ALA A 78 -4.53 -8.10 2.66
N TYR A 79 -3.29 -8.20 2.17
CA TYR A 79 -2.44 -9.35 2.34
C TYR A 79 -2.09 -9.63 3.81
N ALA A 80 -1.73 -8.61 4.58
CA ALA A 80 -1.45 -8.75 6.02
C ALA A 80 -2.68 -9.26 6.79
N THR A 81 -3.86 -8.78 6.45
CA THR A 81 -5.14 -9.19 7.04
C THR A 81 -5.46 -10.64 6.67
N HIS A 82 -5.31 -11.00 5.39
CA HIS A 82 -5.55 -12.37 4.92
C HIS A 82 -4.61 -13.38 5.61
N ARG A 83 -3.32 -13.02 5.74
CA ARG A 83 -2.32 -13.84 6.44
C ARG A 83 -2.70 -14.08 7.91
N TYR A 84 -3.21 -13.07 8.59
CA TYR A 84 -3.63 -13.18 10.00
C TYR A 84 -4.71 -14.25 10.19
N PHE A 85 -5.75 -14.22 9.36
CA PHE A 85 -6.84 -15.20 9.43
C PHE A 85 -6.38 -16.62 9.06
N MET A 86 -5.47 -16.77 8.09
CA MET A 86 -4.87 -18.07 7.73
C MET A 86 -4.11 -18.68 8.91
N VAL A 87 -3.26 -17.90 9.57
CA VAL A 87 -2.43 -18.37 10.70
C VAL A 87 -3.29 -18.70 11.91
N GLN A 88 -4.31 -17.89 12.23
CA GLN A 88 -5.26 -18.21 13.31
C GLN A 88 -6.03 -19.52 13.07
N ARG A 89 -6.49 -19.75 11.83
CA ARG A 89 -7.23 -20.98 11.47
C ARG A 89 -6.35 -22.22 11.53
N ALA A 90 -5.06 -22.10 11.23
CA ALA A 90 -4.13 -23.22 11.26
C ALA A 90 -3.66 -23.55 12.69
N LEU A 91 -3.42 -22.53 13.53
CA LEU A 91 -3.15 -22.70 14.97
C LEU A 91 -4.34 -23.33 15.72
N ALA A 92 -5.57 -23.13 15.24
CA ALA A 92 -6.75 -23.78 15.80
C ALA A 92 -6.82 -25.29 15.49
N ARG A 93 -5.94 -25.81 14.62
CA ARG A 93 -5.89 -27.23 14.21
C ARG A 93 -4.63 -27.96 14.70
N ASP A 94 -3.86 -27.37 15.62
CA ASP A 94 -2.57 -27.90 16.11
C ASP A 94 -1.52 -28.20 15.02
N LEU A 95 -1.71 -27.69 13.80
CA LEU A 95 -0.69 -27.72 12.75
C LEU A 95 0.13 -26.43 12.83
N PHE A 96 1.46 -26.56 12.70
CA PHE A 96 2.39 -25.45 12.50
C PHE A 96 2.56 -25.22 11.00
N PRO A 97 1.72 -24.40 10.33
CA PRO A 97 1.96 -24.09 8.93
C PRO A 97 3.26 -23.29 8.84
N MET A 98 4.21 -23.81 8.08
CA MET A 98 5.37 -23.03 7.68
C MET A 98 4.88 -21.78 6.94
N ASN A 99 5.38 -20.60 7.31
CA ASN A 99 4.97 -19.33 6.74
C ASN A 99 5.60 -19.10 5.34
N VAL A 100 5.32 -20.01 4.41
CA VAL A 100 5.81 -19.98 3.02
C VAL A 100 5.04 -18.91 2.23
N LEU A 101 3.73 -18.80 2.46
CA LEU A 101 2.88 -17.81 1.79
C LEU A 101 3.39 -16.38 2.02
N GLY A 102 3.82 -16.09 3.26
CA GLY A 102 4.44 -14.85 3.71
C GLY A 102 5.62 -14.40 2.85
N ILE A 103 6.57 -15.32 2.69
CA ILE A 103 7.81 -15.11 1.96
C ILE A 103 7.51 -14.96 0.46
N ILE A 104 6.63 -15.81 -0.08
CA ILE A 104 6.21 -15.73 -1.49
C ILE A 104 5.57 -14.37 -1.78
N GLY A 105 4.68 -13.88 -0.92
CA GLY A 105 4.02 -12.58 -1.10
C GLY A 105 4.99 -11.38 -1.09
N VAL A 106 5.99 -11.40 -0.20
CA VAL A 106 7.01 -10.35 -0.14
C VAL A 106 7.91 -10.40 -1.38
N VAL A 107 8.31 -11.59 -1.82
CA VAL A 107 9.17 -11.78 -2.99
C VAL A 107 8.44 -11.41 -4.29
N SER A 108 7.16 -11.79 -4.43
CA SER A 108 6.36 -11.40 -5.58
C SER A 108 6.11 -9.89 -5.58
N GLY A 109 5.82 -9.30 -4.42
CA GLY A 109 5.59 -7.87 -4.28
C GLY A 109 6.84 -7.04 -4.62
N SER A 110 8.01 -7.44 -4.11
CA SER A 110 9.26 -6.75 -4.43
C SER A 110 9.64 -6.89 -5.90
N SER A 111 9.38 -8.05 -6.52
CA SER A 111 9.62 -8.28 -7.95
C SER A 111 8.71 -7.44 -8.85
N VAL A 112 7.43 -7.31 -8.50
CA VAL A 112 6.49 -6.47 -9.27
C VAL A 112 6.86 -4.99 -9.15
N LEU A 113 7.26 -4.54 -7.96
CA LEU A 113 7.69 -3.15 -7.74
C LEU A 113 8.96 -2.80 -8.51
N THR A 114 9.97 -3.68 -8.52
CA THR A 114 11.20 -3.44 -9.28
C THR A 114 10.94 -3.44 -10.78
N LEU A 115 10.16 -4.39 -11.30
CA LEU A 115 9.78 -4.41 -12.71
C LEU A 115 8.94 -3.18 -13.11
N GLY A 116 7.98 -2.78 -12.26
CA GLY A 116 7.18 -1.58 -12.48
C GLY A 116 8.02 -0.31 -12.49
N GLY A 117 8.96 -0.17 -11.55
CA GLY A 117 9.90 0.96 -11.50
C GLY A 117 10.79 1.04 -12.73
N ILE A 118 11.33 -0.10 -13.20
CA ILE A 118 12.12 -0.16 -14.42
C ILE A 118 11.27 0.19 -15.65
N SER A 119 10.04 -0.32 -15.74
CA SER A 119 9.13 -0.03 -16.85
C SER A 119 8.74 1.45 -16.94
N MET A 120 8.56 2.12 -15.80
CA MET A 120 8.23 3.54 -15.77
C MET A 120 9.41 4.41 -16.22
N LEU A 121 10.65 4.01 -15.88
CA LEU A 121 11.85 4.73 -16.30
C LEU A 121 12.14 4.60 -17.80
N LEU A 122 11.62 3.55 -18.43
CA LEU A 122 11.78 3.29 -19.87
C LEU A 122 10.62 3.85 -20.71
N ALA A 123 9.56 4.37 -20.08
CA ALA A 123 8.45 5.00 -20.79
C ALA A 123 8.91 6.37 -21.34
N PRO A 124 8.87 6.59 -22.68
CA PRO A 124 9.36 7.82 -23.32
C PRO A 124 8.47 9.04 -23.07
#